data_AF-T2IWC0-F1
#
_entry.id   AF-T2IWC0-F1
#
_cell.length_a   1.000
_cell.length_b   1.000
_cell.length_c   1.000
_cell.angle_alpha   90.00
_cell.angle_beta   90.00
_cell.angle_gamma   90.00
#
_symmetry.space_group_name_H-M   'P 1'
#
loop_
_entity.id
_entity.type
_entity.pdbx_description
1 polymer ?
#
loop_
_entity_poly.entity_id
_entity_poly.type
_entity_poly.pdbx_seq_one_letter_code
_entity_poly.pdbx_strand_id
1 'polypeptide(L)' 'MNYLTLFHFSRYEAASSMINLKLDPYQNLIGDNSVGALSMSKHSNKNIDFNSLAFLTEVRRYLYDKLEKEEQE' A
#
# COMPACT_ATOMS: atom_id res chain seq x y z
N MET A 1 -20.41 5.68 16.33
CA MET A 1 -20.37 4.66 15.26
C MET A 1 -19.10 3.81 15.27
N ASN A 2 -17.90 4.36 15.54
CA ASN A 2 -16.64 3.59 15.48
C ASN A 2 -16.49 2.46 16.52
N TYR A 3 -17.04 2.60 17.72
CA TYR A 3 -16.91 1.60 18.79
C TYR A 3 -17.68 0.30 18.51
N LEU A 4 -18.80 0.38 17.79
CA LEU A 4 -19.65 -0.78 17.48
C LEU A 4 -18.97 -1.66 16.42
N THR A 5 -18.34 -1.03 15.43
CA THR A 5 -17.50 -1.69 14.43
C THR A 5 -16.31 -2.40 15.07
N LEU A 6 -15.65 -1.73 16.03
CA LEU A 6 -14.52 -2.31 16.77
C LEU A 6 -14.95 -3.55 17.59
N PHE A 7 -16.11 -3.49 18.24
CA PHE A 7 -16.69 -4.60 19.00
C PHE A 7 -17.15 -5.75 18.09
N HIS A 8 -17.62 -5.46 16.88
CA HIS A 8 -17.97 -6.48 15.90
C HIS A 8 -16.73 -7.25 15.42
N PHE A 9 -15.64 -6.55 15.09
CA PHE A 9 -14.39 -7.18 14.70
C PHE A 9 -13.75 -7.98 15.82
N SER A 10 -13.76 -7.49 17.07
CA SER A 10 -13.21 -8.25 18.21
C SER A 10 -13.94 -9.56 18.45
N ARG A 11 -15.27 -9.58 18.30
CA ARG A 11 -16.09 -10.80 18.46
C ARG A 11 -15.92 -11.80 17.33
N TYR A 12 -15.74 -11.33 16.09
CA TYR A 12 -15.51 -12.20 14.95
C TYR A 12 -14.15 -12.92 15.05
N GLU A 13 -13.12 -12.19 15.49
CA GLU A 13 -11.77 -12.73 15.68
C GLU A 13 -11.66 -13.65 16.90
N ALA A 14 -12.43 -13.43 17.96
CA ALA A 14 -12.45 -14.31 19.15
C ALA A 14 -12.98 -15.73 18.90
N ALA A 15 -13.70 -15.95 17.79
CA ALA A 15 -14.10 -17.28 17.33
C ALA A 15 -12.93 -18.04 16.66
N SER A 16 -11.89 -17.32 16.24
CA SER A 16 -10.61 -17.88 15.80
C SER A 16 -9.68 -17.89 17.02
N SER A 17 -9.00 -19.01 17.29
CA SER A 17 -8.23 -19.26 18.52
C SER A 17 -7.00 -18.36 18.74
N MET A 18 -6.88 -17.25 18.00
CA MET A 18 -5.75 -16.34 18.02
C MET A 18 -6.27 -14.90 17.88
N ILE A 19 -6.59 -14.27 19.00
CA ILE A 19 -6.96 -12.85 19.05
C ILE A 19 -5.68 -12.03 18.84
N ASN A 20 -5.28 -11.86 17.58
CA ASN A 20 -4.33 -10.81 17.20
C ASN A 20 -5.15 -9.57 16.87
N LEU A 21 -5.38 -8.70 17.86
CA LEU A 21 -5.88 -7.37 17.56
C LEU A 21 -4.87 -6.73 16.59
N LYS A 22 -5.20 -6.62 15.30
CA LYS A 22 -4.48 -5.73 14.38
C LYS A 22 -4.69 -4.33 14.94
N LEU A 23 -3.78 -3.93 15.82
CA LEU A 23 -3.83 -2.69 16.61
C LEU A 23 -3.91 -1.45 15.71
N ASP A 24 -3.59 -1.59 14.42
CA ASP A 24 -3.91 -0.60 13.40
C ASP A 24 -4.24 -1.26 12.05
N PRO A 25 -5.52 -1.29 11.61
CA PRO A 25 -5.89 -1.85 10.31
C PRO A 25 -5.27 -1.08 9.14
N TYR A 26 -4.75 0.14 9.37
CA TYR A 26 -4.08 0.96 8.37
C TYR A 26 -2.56 0.81 8.36
N GLN A 27 -1.97 -0.03 9.23
CA GLN A 27 -0.52 -0.20 9.30
C GLN A 27 0.11 -0.56 7.95
N ASN A 28 -0.57 -1.38 7.15
CA ASN A 28 -0.10 -1.78 5.83
C ASN A 28 -0.36 -0.71 4.74
N LEU A 29 -1.24 0.25 5.01
CA LEU A 29 -1.64 1.30 4.08
C LEU A 29 -0.88 2.62 4.31
N ILE A 30 -0.69 3.02 5.57
CA ILE A 30 -0.15 4.35 5.96
C ILE A 30 0.93 4.23 7.06
N GLY A 31 1.17 3.04 7.63
CA GLY A 31 2.22 2.84 8.63
C GLY A 31 3.64 2.78 8.05
N ASP A 32 4.64 2.65 8.91
CA ASP A 32 6.06 2.60 8.53
C ASP A 32 6.40 1.42 7.62
N ASN A 33 5.62 0.34 7.72
CA ASN A 33 5.72 -0.84 6.85
C ASN A 33 4.74 -0.81 5.67
N SER A 34 4.14 0.35 5.39
CA SER A 34 3.24 0.51 4.25
C SER A 34 4.02 0.45 2.93
N VAL A 35 3.32 0.07 1.86
CA VAL A 35 3.91 0.07 0.51
C VAL A 35 4.46 1.44 0.12
N GLY A 36 3.78 2.52 0.55
CA GLY A 36 4.24 3.89 0.34
C GLY A 36 5.57 4.16 1.05
N ALA A 37 5.64 3.88 2.35
CA ALA A 37 6.86 4.06 3.15
C ALA A 37 8.04 3.22 2.62
N LEU A 38 7.80 1.94 2.32
CA LEU A 38 8.82 1.02 1.81
C LEU A 38 9.27 1.34 0.38
N SER A 39 8.48 2.09 -0.39
CA SER A 39 8.85 2.52 -1.75
C SER A 39 9.84 3.68 -1.79
N MET A 40 10.03 4.38 -0.66
CA MET A 40 10.97 5.48 -0.51
C MET A 40 12.36 4.92 -0.23
N SER A 41 13.33 5.29 -1.07
CA SER A 41 14.73 4.88 -0.92
C SER A 41 15.64 6.08 -1.09
N LYS A 42 16.75 6.12 -0.34
CA LYS A 42 17.80 7.11 -0.57
C LYS A 42 18.59 6.71 -1.80
N HIS A 43 18.42 7.44 -2.88
CA HIS A 43 19.12 7.23 -4.14
C HIS A 43 20.27 8.23 -4.29
N SER A 44 21.40 7.74 -4.80
CA SER A 44 22.64 8.49 -5.06
C SER A 44 23.43 8.93 -3.81
N ASN A 45 24.70 9.28 -4.04
CA ASN A 45 25.61 9.85 -3.03
C ASN A 45 25.14 11.20 -2.46
N LYS A 46 24.06 11.77 -3.02
CA LYS A 46 23.47 13.06 -2.63
C LYS A 46 22.26 12.93 -1.68
N ASN A 47 21.97 11.73 -1.16
CA ASN A 47 20.87 11.48 -0.22
C ASN A 47 19.49 11.95 -0.74
N ILE A 48 19.24 11.79 -2.03
CA ILE A 48 17.99 12.20 -2.66
C ILE A 48 16.94 11.13 -2.40
N ASP A 49 15.74 11.54 -1.98
CA ASP A 49 14.61 10.63 -1.82
C ASP A 49 14.05 10.22 -3.18
N PHE A 50 14.11 8.92 -3.48
CA PHE A 50 13.57 8.33 -4.68
C PHE A 50 12.40 7.41 -4.34
N ASN A 51 11.27 7.63 -5.01
CA ASN A 51 10.07 6.83 -4.86
C ASN A 51 9.95 5.80 -6.00
N SER A 52 10.23 4.54 -5.68
CA SER A 52 10.17 3.44 -6.65
C SER A 52 8.75 3.14 -7.13
N LEU A 53 7.75 3.31 -6.26
CA LEU A 53 6.34 3.06 -6.60
C LEU A 53 5.82 4.08 -7.61
N ALA A 54 6.16 5.36 -7.43
CA ALA A 54 5.83 6.43 -8.37
C ALA A 54 6.49 6.21 -9.73
N PHE A 55 7.76 5.82 -9.74
CA PHE A 55 8.47 5.47 -10.97
C PHE A 55 7.80 4.31 -11.71
N LEU A 56 7.51 3.20 -11.02
CA LEU A 56 6.84 2.06 -11.64
C LEU A 56 5.42 2.39 -12.11
N THR A 57 4.73 3.29 -11.41
CA THR A 57 3.41 3.79 -11.84
C THR A 57 3.52 4.55 -13.17
N GLU A 58 4.57 5.36 -13.33
CA GLU A 58 4.82 6.09 -14.56
C GLU A 58 5.22 5.17 -15.73
N VAL A 59 6.11 4.21 -15.47
CA VAL A 59 6.48 3.17 -16.45
C VAL A 59 5.25 2.38 -16.88
N ARG A 60 4.41 2.00 -15.92
CA ARG A 60 3.14 1.31 -16.18
C ARG A 60 2.26 2.16 -17.09
N ARG A 61 2.02 3.42 -16.74
CA ARG A 61 1.21 4.35 -17.55
C ARG A 61 1.70 4.40 -18.99
N TYR A 62 2.99 4.63 -19.19
CA TYR A 62 3.58 4.68 -20.52
C TYR A 62 3.38 3.38 -21.32
N LEU A 63 3.53 2.22 -20.67
CA LEU A 63 3.32 0.92 -21.32
C LEU A 63 1.85 0.71 -21.74
N TYR A 64 0.89 1.08 -20.90
CA TYR A 64 -0.53 0.99 -21.26
C TYR A 64 -0.91 1.97 -22.36
N ASP A 65 -0.45 3.22 -22.29
CA ASP A 65 -0.66 4.23 -23.34
C ASP A 65 -0.07 3.79 -24.69
N LYS A 66 0.99 2.97 -24.68
CA LYS A 66 1.58 2.39 -25.91
C LYS A 66 0.70 1.28 -26.48
N LEU A 67 0.18 0.39 -25.63
CA LEU A 67 -0.69 -0.71 -26.06
C LEU A 67 -2.00 -0.19 -26.70
N GLU A 68 -2.60 0.86 -26.12
CA GLU A 68 -3.82 1.47 -26.68
C GLU A 68 -3.59 2.11 -28.07
N LYS A 69 -2.36 2.52 -28.38
CA LYS A 69 -2.01 3.10 -29.68
C LYS A 69 -1.74 2.02 -30.74
N GLU A 70 -1.22 0.87 -30.34
CA GLU A 70 -0.98 -0.27 -31.23
C GLU A 70 -2.29 -0.98 -31.62
N GLU A 71 -3.34 -0.92 -30.79
CA GLU A 71 -4.68 -1.46 -31.14
C GLU A 71 -5.51 -0.56 -32.06
N GLN A 72 -5.08 0.69 -32.29
CA GLN A 72 -5.76 1.68 -33.14
C GLN A 72 -5.13 1.85 -34.54
N GLU A 73 -4.00 1.18 -34.80
CA GLU A 73 -3.32 1.10 -36.11
C GLU A 73 -3.61 -0.24 -36.81
#